data_AF-A0ABD2P2M2-F1
#
_entry.id   AF-A0ABD2P2M2-F1
#
_cell.length_a   1.000
_cell.length_b   1.000
_cell.length_c   1.000
_cell.angle_alpha   90.00
_cell.angle_beta   90.00
_cell.angle_gamma   90.00
#
_symmetry.space_group_name_H-M   'P 1'
#
loop_
_entity.id
_entity.type
_entity.pdbx_description
1 polymer ?
#
loop_
_entity_poly.entity_id
_entity_poly.type
_entity_poly.pdbx_seq_one_letter_code
_entity_poly.pdbx_strand_id
1 'polypeptide(L)'
;MDFILSTVEVSSPKSRRPRKGEDSFQRGNAKKYFIFKDQNKIRVCQQFFMRTLSINNGPINTAFERTNSLGSFEAEDNRGNHTPKNKTKDVDVGIVKNHIER
;
A
#
# COMPACT_ATOMS: atom_id res chain seq x y z
N MET A 1 14.39 -1.04 -6.07
CA MET A 1 13.52 -1.22 -7.25
C MET A 1 12.19 -1.75 -6.76
N ASP A 2 11.13 -0.96 -6.86
CA ASP A 2 9.80 -1.32 -6.37
C ASP A 2 9.05 -2.12 -7.44
N PHE A 3 8.92 -3.42 -7.20
CA PHE A 3 8.37 -4.35 -8.19
C PHE A 3 6.97 -3.95 -8.67
N ILE A 4 6.07 -3.59 -7.75
CA ILE A 4 4.69 -3.21 -8.08
C ILE A 4 4.66 -1.95 -8.95
N LEU A 5 5.46 -0.93 -8.63
CA LEU A 5 5.52 0.32 -9.40
C LEU A 5 6.07 0.10 -10.82
N SER A 6 7.02 -0.82 -10.99
CA SER A 6 7.57 -1.16 -12.31
C SER A 6 6.62 -1.99 -13.20
N THR A 7 5.72 -2.75 -12.59
CA THR A 7 4.85 -3.72 -13.26
C THR A 7 3.41 -3.26 -13.40
N VAL A 8 3.03 -2.13 -12.79
CA VAL A 8 1.69 -1.57 -12.87
C VAL A 8 1.73 -0.15 -13.44
N GLU A 9 0.94 0.09 -14.46
CA GLU A 9 0.80 1.42 -15.09
C GLU A 9 -0.54 2.02 -14.72
N VAL A 10 -0.53 3.27 -14.27
CA VAL A 10 -1.72 4.03 -13.92
C VAL A 10 -2.05 4.98 -15.06
N SER A 11 -3.31 5.04 -15.46
CA SER A 11 -3.80 5.96 -16.49
C SER A 11 -5.08 6.64 -16.04
N SER A 12 -5.27 7.89 -16.44
CA SER A 12 -6.56 8.56 -16.30
C SER A 12 -7.63 7.87 -17.17
N PRO A 13 -8.88 7.76 -16.69
CA PRO A 13 -9.97 7.21 -17.49
C PRO A 13 -10.21 8.06 -18.75
N LYS A 14 -10.17 7.45 -19.94
CA LYS A 14 -10.32 8.15 -21.24
C LYS A 14 -11.68 8.83 -21.40
N SER A 15 -12.73 8.28 -20.81
CA SER A 15 -14.09 8.85 -20.85
C SER A 15 -14.88 8.34 -19.66
N ARG A 16 -15.80 9.16 -19.15
CA ARG A 16 -16.76 8.80 -18.11
C ARG A 16 -18.17 9.07 -18.65
N ARG A 17 -19.07 8.11 -18.45
CA ARG A 17 -20.50 8.35 -18.67
C ARG A 17 -21.10 8.72 -17.31
N PRO A 18 -21.64 9.94 -17.13
CA PRO A 18 -22.33 10.28 -15.89
C PRO A 18 -23.54 9.35 -15.74
N ARG A 19 -23.63 8.63 -14.63
CA ARG A 19 -24.85 7.89 -14.26
C ARG A 19 -25.74 8.82 -13.44
N LYS A 20 -27.02 8.86 -13.78
CA LYS A 20 -28.02 9.66 -13.07
C LYS A 20 -28.15 9.12 -11.64
N GLY A 21 -27.77 9.91 -10.64
CA GLY A 21 -27.93 9.60 -9.21
C GLY A 21 -26.72 9.00 -8.48
N GLU A 22 -25.50 9.02 -9.06
CA GLU A 22 -24.31 8.53 -8.35
C GLU A 22 -23.58 9.65 -7.57
N ASP A 23 -23.86 9.75 -6.27
CA ASP A 23 -22.95 10.28 -5.22
C ASP A 23 -21.89 9.23 -4.80
N SER A 24 -21.60 8.26 -5.66
CA SER A 24 -20.68 7.17 -5.33
C SER A 24 -19.22 7.57 -5.54
N PHE A 25 -18.33 7.09 -4.67
CA PHE A 25 -16.88 7.32 -4.71
C PHE A 25 -16.30 6.86 -6.07
N GLN A 26 -16.15 7.79 -7.00
CA GLN A 26 -15.72 7.48 -8.36
C GLN A 26 -14.24 7.09 -8.36
N ARG A 27 -13.89 5.96 -8.99
CA ARG A 27 -12.49 5.58 -9.17
C ARG A 27 -11.77 6.63 -10.01
N GLY A 28 -10.82 7.32 -9.39
CA GLY A 28 -10.01 8.35 -10.04
C GLY A 28 -9.20 7.83 -11.22
N ASN A 29 -8.63 6.62 -11.07
CA ASN A 29 -7.60 6.09 -11.96
C ASN A 29 -7.91 4.67 -12.45
N ALA A 30 -7.46 4.35 -13.67
CA ALA A 30 -7.43 2.99 -14.22
C ALA A 30 -6.02 2.40 -14.09
N LYS A 31 -5.92 1.09 -13.85
CA LYS A 31 -4.63 0.39 -13.68
C LYS A 31 -4.45 -0.71 -14.72
N LYS A 32 -3.24 -0.83 -15.26
CA LYS A 32 -2.79 -1.91 -16.13
C LYS A 32 -1.67 -2.70 -15.44
N TYR A 33 -1.86 -4.00 -15.31
CA TYR A 33 -0.97 -4.97 -14.68
C TYR A 33 -0.14 -5.76 -15.70
N PHE A 34 1.13 -5.98 -15.38
CA PHE A 34 2.06 -6.73 -16.21
C PHE A 34 2.88 -7.71 -15.38
N ILE A 35 3.31 -8.81 -15.98
CA ILE A 35 4.23 -9.77 -15.36
C ILE A 35 5.37 -10.03 -16.32
N PHE A 36 6.58 -10.15 -15.79
CA PHE A 36 7.74 -10.55 -16.55
C PHE A 36 7.77 -12.07 -16.71
N LYS A 37 7.84 -12.53 -17.95
CA LYS A 37 8.18 -13.90 -18.30
C LYS A 37 9.45 -13.85 -19.14
N ASP A 38 10.53 -14.40 -18.59
CA ASP A 38 11.87 -14.27 -19.14
C ASP A 38 12.25 -12.78 -19.28
N GLN A 39 12.39 -12.28 -20.51
CA GLN A 39 12.69 -10.87 -20.82
C GLN A 39 11.46 -10.08 -21.30
N ASN A 40 10.28 -10.71 -21.36
CA ASN A 40 9.07 -10.11 -21.91
C ASN A 40 8.12 -9.63 -20.81
N LYS A 41 7.72 -8.35 -20.89
CA LYS A 41 6.67 -7.76 -20.04
C LYS A 41 5.30 -8.05 -20.66
N ILE A 42 4.56 -8.99 -20.07
CA ILE A 42 3.26 -9.47 -20.59
C ILE A 42 2.10 -8.80 -19.84
N ARG A 43 1.13 -8.26 -20.58
CA ARG A 43 -0.10 -7.68 -20.01
C ARG A 43 -1.02 -8.78 -19.49
N VAL A 44 -1.49 -8.65 -18.24
CA VAL A 44 -2.38 -9.64 -17.59
C VAL A 44 -3.60 -8.99 -16.94
N CYS A 45 -4.66 -9.74 -16.66
CA CYS A 45 -5.78 -9.18 -15.90
C CYS A 45 -5.39 -8.95 -14.42
N GLN A 46 -6.17 -8.10 -13.72
CA GLN A 46 -5.93 -7.81 -12.29
C GLN A 46 -5.95 -9.08 -11.43
N GLN A 47 -6.92 -9.96 -11.68
CA GLN A 47 -7.11 -11.17 -10.88
C GLN A 47 -5.96 -12.15 -11.03
N PHE A 48 -5.42 -12.29 -12.25
CA PHE A 48 -4.23 -13.09 -12.49
C PHE A 48 -3.03 -12.50 -11.73
N PHE A 49 -2.78 -11.20 -11.86
CA PHE A 49 -1.69 -10.52 -11.17
C PHE A 49 -1.74 -10.71 -9.64
N MET A 50 -2.91 -10.46 -9.04
CA MET A 50 -3.12 -10.60 -7.60
C MET A 50 -2.92 -12.05 -7.13
N ARG A 51 -3.46 -13.03 -7.86
CA ARG A 51 -3.33 -14.45 -7.50
C ARG A 51 -1.90 -14.95 -7.65
N THR A 52 -1.23 -14.58 -8.74
CA THR A 52 0.16 -15.00 -9.01
C THR A 52 1.12 -14.46 -7.95
N LEU A 53 0.93 -13.23 -7.50
CA LEU A 53 1.77 -12.60 -6.47
C LEU A 53 1.25 -12.84 -5.04
N SER A 54 0.11 -13.51 -4.89
CA SER A 54 -0.57 -13.70 -3.60
C SER A 54 -0.80 -12.40 -2.82
N ILE A 55 -1.16 -11.32 -3.52
CA ILE A 55 -1.44 -10.00 -2.94
C ILE A 55 -2.88 -9.58 -3.22
N ASN A 56 -3.45 -8.78 -2.33
CA ASN A 56 -4.73 -8.12 -2.56
C ASN A 56 -4.53 -6.74 -3.21
N ASN A 57 -5.62 -6.04 -3.51
CA ASN A 57 -5.58 -4.70 -4.10
C ASN A 57 -5.03 -3.62 -3.13
N GLY A 58 -5.04 -3.88 -1.82
CA GLY A 58 -4.54 -2.96 -0.79
C GLY A 58 -3.08 -2.55 -1.02
N PRO A 59 -2.11 -3.50 -1.00
CA PRO A 59 -0.71 -3.22 -1.30
C PRO A 59 -0.48 -2.47 -2.62
N ILE A 60 -1.28 -2.75 -3.65
CA ILE A 60 -1.20 -2.08 -4.94
C ILE A 60 -1.62 -0.61 -4.80
N ASN A 61 -2.69 -0.31 -4.05
CA ASN A 61 -3.12 1.06 -3.80
C ASN A 61 -2.09 1.81 -2.95
N THR A 62 -1.65 1.21 -1.84
CA THR A 62 -0.65 1.80 -0.95
C THR A 62 0.65 2.11 -1.67
N ALA A 63 1.09 1.24 -2.58
CA ALA A 63 2.28 1.49 -3.40
C ALA A 63 2.17 2.82 -4.17
N PHE A 64 1.04 3.09 -4.82
CA PHE A 64 0.81 4.33 -5.58
C PHE A 64 0.49 5.54 -4.71
N GLU A 65 -0.16 5.34 -3.55
CA GLU A 65 -0.46 6.42 -2.60
C GLU A 65 0.78 6.92 -1.86
N ARG A 66 1.76 6.04 -1.63
CA ARG A 66 3.02 6.33 -0.94
C ARG A 66 4.22 6.37 -1.89
N THR A 67 3.98 6.68 -3.17
CA THR A 67 5.07 6.95 -4.11
C THR A 67 5.56 8.38 -3.94
N ASN A 68 6.88 8.57 -3.86
CA ASN A 68 7.48 9.89 -3.81
C ASN A 68 7.63 10.53 -5.20
N SER A 69 8.09 11.78 -5.25
CA SER A 69 8.30 12.52 -6.50
C SER A 69 9.30 11.86 -7.45
N LEU A 70 10.15 10.96 -6.93
CA LEU A 70 11.16 10.21 -7.68
C LEU A 70 10.64 8.85 -8.18
N GLY A 71 9.36 8.54 -7.98
CA GLY A 71 8.75 7.30 -8.44
C GLY A 71 9.12 6.06 -7.61
N SER A 72 9.63 6.27 -6.40
CA SER A 72 9.98 5.20 -5.46
C SER A 72 8.97 5.13 -4.31
N PHE A 73 8.76 3.94 -3.77
CA PHE A 73 7.92 3.71 -2.62
C PHE A 73 8.61 4.23 -1.36
N GLU A 74 7.97 5.22 -0.72
CA GLU A 74 8.47 5.86 0.48
C GLU A 74 7.37 5.80 1.54
N ALA A 75 7.38 4.71 2.32
CA ALA A 75 6.49 4.54 3.45
C ALA A 75 7.26 3.99 4.65
N GLU A 76 6.99 4.57 5.82
CA GLU A 76 7.47 4.02 7.08
C GLU A 76 6.73 2.73 7.45
N ASP A 77 7.46 1.79 8.03
CA ASP A 77 6.89 0.59 8.59
C ASP A 77 6.10 0.93 9.86
N ASN A 78 4.77 0.86 9.77
CA ASN A 78 3.86 1.16 10.88
C ASN A 78 3.50 -0.08 11.71
N ARG A 79 4.16 -1.22 11.49
CA ARG A 79 3.95 -2.43 12.30
C ARG A 79 4.47 -2.18 13.73
N GLY A 80 3.74 -2.71 14.72
CA GLY A 80 4.14 -2.60 16.13
C GLY A 80 3.85 -1.25 16.79
N ASN A 81 3.24 -0.29 16.09
CA ASN A 81 2.85 1.00 16.66
C ASN A 81 1.63 0.92 17.60
N HIS A 82 0.97 -0.23 17.70
CA HIS A 82 -0.10 -0.44 18.68
C HIS A 82 0.48 -0.89 20.01
N THR A 83 0.22 -0.12 21.07
CA THR A 83 0.62 -0.47 22.43
C THR A 83 -0.06 -1.77 22.87
N PRO A 84 0.68 -2.84 23.23
CA PRO A 84 0.08 -4.07 23.72
C PRO A 84 -0.74 -3.79 24.99
N LYS A 85 -1.87 -4.47 25.16
CA LYS A 85 -2.72 -4.31 26.37
C LYS A 85 -1.96 -4.67 27.65
N ASN A 86 -1.02 -5.61 27.56
CA ASN A 86 -0.16 -6.06 28.66
C ASN A 86 1.14 -5.24 28.79
N LYS A 87 1.34 -4.16 28.03
CA LYS A 87 2.51 -3.31 28.18
C LYS A 87 2.36 -2.46 29.44
N THR A 88 3.34 -2.55 30.33
CA THR A 88 3.44 -1.74 31.55
C THR A 88 3.43 -0.26 31.19
N LYS A 89 2.71 0.56 31.97
CA LYS A 89 2.64 2.01 31.73
C LYS A 89 3.99 2.65 31.98
N ASP A 90 4.32 3.68 31.21
CA ASP A 90 5.60 4.39 31.37
C ASP A 90 5.77 5.01 32.77
N VAL A 91 4.66 5.35 33.43
CA VAL A 91 4.62 5.80 34.83
C VAL A 91 5.23 4.75 35.77
N ASP A 92 4.80 3.50 35.64
CA ASP A 92 5.25 2.41 36.51
C ASP A 92 6.73 2.06 36.24
N VAL A 93 7.15 2.13 34.97
CA VAL A 93 8.57 1.97 34.59
C VAL A 93 9.43 3.07 35.23
N GLY A 94 8.94 4.32 35.26
CA GLY A 94 9.63 5.43 35.89
C GLY A 94 9.79 5.25 37.40
N ILE A 95 8.77 4.72 38.09
CA ILE A 95 8.84 4.41 39.52
C ILE A 95 9.95 3.39 39.80
N VAL A 96 10.00 2.30 39.02
CA VAL A 96 11.03 1.25 39.19
C VAL A 96 12.42 1.79 38.92
N LYS A 97 12.62 2.57 37.85
CA LYS A 97 13.94 3.16 37.53
C LYS A 97 14.45 4.08 38.64
N ASN A 98 13.60 4.99 39.12
CA ASN A 98 13.93 5.90 40.21
C ASN A 98 14.24 5.18 41.53
N HIS A 99 13.72 3.97 41.73
CA HIS A 99 14.04 3.14 42.88
C HIS A 99 15.39 2.43 42.76
N ILE A 100 15.78 2.00 41.55
CA ILE A 100 17.07 1.33 41.28
C ILE A 100 18.25 2.31 41.34
N GLU A 101 18.06 3.53 40.86
CA GLU A 101 19.11 4.57 40.83
C GLU A 101 19.35 5.24 42.19
N ARG A 102 18.61 4.85 43.22
CA ARG A 102 18.65 5.39 44.58
C ARG A 102 19.34 4.42 45.53
#